data_AF-A0A3C0HJY0-F1
#
_entry.id   AF-A0A3C0HJY0-F1
#
_cell.length_a   1.000
_cell.length_b   1.000
_cell.length_c   1.000
_cell.angle_alpha   90.00
_cell.angle_beta   90.00
_cell.angle_gamma   90.00
#
_symmetry.space_group_name_H-M   'P 1'
#
loop_
_entity.id
_entity.type
_entity.pdbx_description
1 polymer ?
#
loop_
_entity_poly.entity_id
_entity_poly.type
_entity_poly.pdbx_seq_one_letter_code
_entity_poly.pdbx_strand_id
1 'polypeptide(L)'
;LKVSEREVLEMESRLSGRDIGFDAPAGEDDEHAPPAPIAWLEQVDADPAALFERENHEEKQLDALGEGLEGLDDRSRAILQRRFLAEEKATLQDLAAEYGVSAERVRQIEANALKKLRNALLA
;
A
#
# COMPACT_ATOMS: atom_id res chain seq x y z
N LEU A 1 -33.83 8.94 -36.07
CA LEU A 1 -32.89 9.16 -34.95
C LEU A 1 -32.27 7.81 -34.61
N LYS A 2 -30.94 7.68 -34.66
CA LYS A 2 -30.22 6.45 -34.27
C LYS A 2 -29.69 6.66 -32.85
N VAL A 3 -30.49 6.32 -31.86
CA VAL A 3 -30.14 6.40 -30.43
C VAL A 3 -30.51 5.05 -29.83
N SER A 4 -29.67 4.52 -28.95
CA SER A 4 -29.91 3.21 -28.33
C SER A 4 -31.00 3.31 -27.25
N GLU A 5 -31.72 2.21 -27.00
CA GLU A 5 -32.75 2.14 -25.94
C GLU A 5 -32.15 2.49 -24.55
N ARG A 6 -30.90 2.11 -24.31
CA ARG A 6 -30.15 2.46 -23.09
C ARG A 6 -30.00 3.97 -22.94
N GLU A 7 -29.62 4.68 -24.01
CA GLU A 7 -29.48 6.14 -23.98
C GLU A 7 -30.83 6.83 -23.77
N VAL A 8 -31.91 6.30 -24.34
CA VAL A 8 -33.27 6.84 -24.11
C VAL A 8 -33.65 6.69 -22.63
N LEU A 9 -33.45 5.50 -22.04
CA LEU A 9 -33.73 5.24 -20.62
C LEU A 9 -32.88 6.11 -19.68
N GLU A 10 -31.61 6.33 -20.00
CA GLU A 10 -30.73 7.18 -19.21
C GLU A 10 -31.19 8.64 -19.26
N MET A 11 -31.57 9.13 -20.45
CA MET A 11 -32.07 10.50 -20.63
C MET A 11 -33.44 10.69 -19.98
N GLU A 12 -34.34 9.71 -20.02
CA GLU A 12 -35.62 9.73 -19.30
C GLU A 12 -35.43 9.74 -17.78
N SER A 13 -34.49 8.94 -17.26
CA SER A 13 -34.14 8.92 -15.83
C SER A 13 -33.62 10.29 -15.36
N ARG A 14 -32.71 10.91 -16.14
CA ARG A 14 -32.19 12.26 -15.84
C ARG A 14 -33.25 13.35 -15.97
N LEU A 15 -34.16 13.24 -16.94
CA LEU A 15 -35.20 14.25 -17.19
C LEU A 15 -36.36 14.16 -16.17
N SER A 16 -36.65 12.96 -15.67
CA SER A 16 -37.70 12.72 -14.67
C SER A 16 -37.22 12.88 -13.22
N GLY A 17 -35.91 12.72 -12.97
CA GLY A 17 -35.31 12.95 -11.66
C GLY A 17 -35.26 14.43 -11.30
N ARG A 18 -35.87 14.81 -10.17
CA ARG A 18 -35.68 16.13 -9.56
C ARG A 18 -34.34 16.13 -8.84
N ASP A 19 -33.53 17.18 -8.98
CA ASP A 19 -32.28 17.31 -8.21
C ASP A 19 -32.60 17.29 -6.70
N ILE A 20 -31.86 16.46 -5.95
CA ILE A 20 -31.96 16.32 -4.50
C ILE A 20 -30.69 16.91 -3.87
N GLY A 21 -30.85 17.75 -2.84
CA GLY A 21 -29.72 18.27 -2.10
C GLY A 21 -28.96 17.16 -1.36
N PHE A 22 -27.64 17.22 -1.38
CA PHE A 22 -26.77 16.21 -0.75
C PHE A 22 -27.01 16.05 0.76
N ASP A 23 -27.15 17.17 1.45
CA ASP A 23 -27.46 17.28 2.89
C ASP A 23 -28.71 18.17 3.06
N ALA A 24 -29.78 17.81 2.35
CA ALA A 24 -31.03 18.56 2.44
C ALA A 24 -31.69 18.28 3.80
N PRO A 25 -32.09 19.31 4.57
CA PRO A 25 -32.80 19.10 5.82
C PRO A 25 -34.15 18.44 5.53
N ALA A 26 -34.57 17.50 6.39
CA ALA A 26 -35.95 17.03 6.40
C ALA A 26 -36.85 18.23 6.70
N GLY A 27 -37.83 18.50 5.83
CA GLY A 27 -38.74 19.62 6.02
C GLY A 27 -39.51 19.47 7.34
N GLU A 28 -39.73 20.58 8.06
CA GLU A 28 -40.35 20.62 9.40
C GLU A 28 -41.78 20.03 9.46
N ASP A 29 -42.43 19.79 8.30
CA ASP A 29 -43.82 19.35 8.17
C ASP A 29 -43.97 17.93 7.62
N ASP A 30 -42.86 17.21 7.40
CA ASP A 30 -42.87 15.86 6.83
C ASP A 30 -42.10 14.87 7.70
N GLU A 31 -42.80 14.34 8.70
CA GLU A 31 -42.32 13.28 9.61
C GLU A 31 -41.90 11.99 8.86
N HIS A 32 -42.23 11.89 7.56
CA HIS A 32 -41.93 10.78 6.67
C HIS A 32 -40.98 11.14 5.53
N ALA A 33 -40.32 12.32 5.58
CA ALA A 33 -39.36 12.72 4.56
C ALA A 33 -38.23 11.66 4.44
N PRO A 34 -37.90 11.22 3.22
CA PRO A 34 -36.79 10.29 3.03
C PRO A 34 -35.48 10.94 3.52
N PRO A 35 -34.61 10.17 4.21
CA PRO A 35 -33.33 10.67 4.68
C PRO A 35 -32.48 11.21 3.53
N ALA A 36 -31.74 12.29 3.79
CA ALA A 36 -30.83 12.88 2.81
C ALA A 36 -29.79 11.85 2.33
N PRO A 37 -29.31 11.95 1.08
CA PRO A 37 -28.33 11.01 0.52
C PRO A 37 -27.12 10.75 1.42
N ILE A 38 -26.60 11.79 2.09
CA ILE A 38 -25.46 11.68 3.02
C ILE A 38 -25.66 10.62 4.12
N ALA A 39 -26.89 10.35 4.56
CA ALA A 39 -27.16 9.40 5.63
C ALA A 39 -26.94 7.92 5.21
N TRP A 40 -26.86 7.65 3.92
CA TRP A 40 -26.68 6.29 3.35
C TRP A 40 -25.43 6.16 2.49
N LEU A 41 -24.71 7.26 2.27
CA LEU A 41 -23.46 7.25 1.54
C LEU A 41 -22.34 6.77 2.48
N GLU A 42 -21.84 5.57 2.18
CA GLU A 42 -20.66 5.05 2.83
C GLU A 42 -19.41 5.56 2.11
N GLN A 43 -18.44 6.03 2.89
CA GLN A 43 -17.10 6.26 2.36
C GLN A 43 -16.36 4.92 2.32
N VAL A 44 -16.02 4.48 1.12
CA VAL A 44 -15.17 3.31 0.91
C VAL A 44 -13.81 3.56 1.58
N ASP A 45 -13.31 2.58 2.32
CA ASP A 45 -12.03 2.61 3.06
C ASP A 45 -11.95 3.62 4.23
N ALA A 46 -13.08 4.01 4.82
CA ALA A 46 -13.12 4.94 5.95
C ALA A 46 -13.02 4.30 7.34
N ASP A 47 -12.87 2.97 7.44
CA ASP A 47 -12.79 2.30 8.74
C ASP A 47 -11.57 2.80 9.54
N PRO A 48 -11.77 3.50 10.67
CA PRO A 48 -10.66 4.03 11.47
C PRO A 48 -9.69 2.94 11.95
N ALA A 49 -10.20 1.73 12.20
CA ALA A 49 -9.35 0.61 12.61
C ALA A 49 -8.42 0.18 11.47
N ALA A 50 -8.95 0.03 10.25
CA ALA A 50 -8.16 -0.30 9.06
C ALA A 50 -7.15 0.80 8.71
N LEU A 51 -7.52 2.07 8.86
CA LEU A 51 -6.61 3.21 8.64
C LEU A 51 -5.43 3.19 9.64
N PHE A 52 -5.73 3.00 10.93
CA PHE A 52 -4.72 2.91 11.98
C PHE A 52 -3.82 1.68 11.85
N GLU A 53 -4.39 0.54 11.44
CA GLU A 53 -3.60 -0.67 11.16
C GLU A 53 -2.61 -0.44 10.03
N ARG A 54 -3.04 0.20 8.93
CA ARG A 54 -2.17 0.50 7.78
C ARG A 54 -1.00 1.41 8.16
N GLU A 55 -1.28 2.49 8.90
CA GLU A 55 -0.26 3.44 9.34
C GLU A 55 0.78 2.75 10.26
N ASN A 56 0.32 1.99 11.27
CA ASN A 56 1.22 1.26 12.15
C ASN A 56 2.00 0.16 11.44
N HIS A 57 1.44 -0.44 10.40
CA HIS A 57 2.08 -1.55 9.70
C HIS A 57 3.33 -1.08 8.96
N GLU A 58 3.31 0.11 8.34
CA GLU A 58 4.49 0.68 7.67
C GLU A 58 5.61 0.99 8.66
N GLU A 59 5.30 1.65 9.77
CA GLU A 59 6.28 1.99 10.81
C GLU A 59 6.91 0.72 11.40
N LYS A 60 6.08 -0.27 11.77
CA LYS A 60 6.55 -1.56 12.28
C LYS A 60 7.44 -2.30 11.29
N GLN A 61 7.11 -2.25 10.00
CA GLN A 61 7.95 -2.90 8.97
C GLN A 61 9.31 -2.22 8.84
N LEU A 62 9.37 -0.89 8.93
CA LEU A 62 10.64 -0.15 8.90
C LEU A 62 11.48 -0.42 10.14
N ASP A 63 10.87 -0.46 11.31
CA ASP A 63 11.55 -0.79 12.57
C ASP A 63 12.10 -2.22 12.54
N ALA A 64 11.28 -3.20 12.16
CA ALA A 64 11.70 -4.59 12.03
C ALA A 64 12.80 -4.78 10.98
N LEU A 65 12.79 -3.98 9.90
CA LEU A 65 13.88 -3.97 8.92
C LEU A 65 15.18 -3.40 9.53
N GLY A 66 15.08 -2.31 10.30
CA GLY A 66 16.21 -1.71 11.02
C GLY A 66 16.86 -2.69 11.98
N GLU A 67 16.06 -3.29 12.87
CA GLU A 67 16.52 -4.34 13.81
C GLU A 67 17.11 -5.55 13.07
N GLY A 68 16.44 -5.98 12.00
CA GLY A 68 16.92 -7.08 11.15
C GLY A 68 18.28 -6.80 10.52
N LEU A 69 18.53 -5.56 10.10
CA LEU A 69 19.83 -5.13 9.57
C LEU A 69 20.90 -5.06 10.67
N GLU A 70 20.55 -4.66 11.89
CA GLU A 70 21.46 -4.65 13.04
C GLU A 70 21.87 -6.06 13.48
N GLY A 71 20.98 -7.05 13.35
CA GLY A 71 21.26 -8.46 13.63
C GLY A 71 22.16 -9.16 12.59
N LEU A 72 22.49 -8.50 11.49
CA LEU A 72 23.43 -9.03 10.48
C LEU A 72 24.87 -8.71 10.85
N ASP A 73 25.79 -9.62 10.53
CA ASP A 73 27.22 -9.35 10.61
C ASP A 73 27.63 -8.23 9.63
N ASP A 74 28.67 -7.48 9.99
CA ASP A 74 29.12 -6.29 9.26
C ASP A 74 29.35 -6.57 7.77
N ARG A 75 29.88 -7.75 7.44
CA ARG A 75 30.17 -8.15 6.07
C ARG A 75 28.88 -8.42 5.28
N SER A 76 27.94 -9.17 5.85
CA SER A 76 26.63 -9.41 5.25
C SER A 76 25.86 -8.11 5.04
N ARG A 77 25.90 -7.21 6.02
CA ARG A 77 25.25 -5.88 5.96
C ARG A 77 25.83 -5.02 4.85
N ALA A 78 27.15 -4.93 4.76
CA ALA A 78 27.84 -4.16 3.72
C ALA A 78 27.53 -4.71 2.31
N ILE A 79 27.50 -6.04 2.14
CA ILE A 79 27.15 -6.69 0.86
C ILE A 79 25.71 -6.35 0.46
N LEU A 80 24.74 -6.42 1.38
CA LEU A 80 23.35 -6.08 1.08
C LEU A 80 23.16 -4.59 0.78
N GLN A 81 23.79 -3.72 1.57
CA GLN A 81 23.73 -2.27 1.35
C GLN A 81 24.22 -1.91 -0.05
N ARG A 82 25.39 -2.40 -0.45
CA ARG A 82 25.96 -2.09 -1.77
C ARG A 82 25.20 -2.71 -2.94
N ARG A 83 24.49 -3.82 -2.73
CA ARG A 83 23.72 -4.47 -3.81
C ARG A 83 22.30 -3.95 -3.96
N PHE A 84 21.67 -3.51 -2.88
CA PHE A 84 20.25 -3.17 -2.88
C PHE A 84 19.95 -1.72 -2.51
N LEU A 85 20.73 -1.12 -1.59
CA LEU A 85 20.44 0.17 -0.98
C LEU A 85 21.32 1.32 -1.49
N ALA A 86 22.44 1.03 -2.15
CA ALA A 86 23.29 2.03 -2.79
C ALA A 86 22.68 2.54 -4.11
N GLU A 87 22.92 3.82 -4.42
CA GLU A 87 22.53 4.41 -5.71
C GLU A 87 23.18 3.66 -6.89
N GLU A 88 24.49 3.41 -6.78
CA GLU A 88 25.24 2.59 -7.72
C GLU A 88 25.41 1.18 -7.16
N LYS A 89 24.67 0.22 -7.73
CA LYS A 89 24.60 -1.14 -7.22
C LYS A 89 25.81 -1.96 -7.66
N ALA A 90 26.58 -2.45 -6.69
CA ALA A 90 27.72 -3.31 -6.96
C ALA A 90 27.28 -4.67 -7.51
N THR A 91 28.04 -5.24 -8.45
CA THR A 91 27.80 -6.60 -8.93
C THR A 91 28.41 -7.64 -7.98
N LEU A 92 28.02 -8.90 -8.15
CA LEU A 92 28.66 -10.02 -7.44
C LEU A 92 30.17 -10.10 -7.71
N GLN A 93 30.60 -9.73 -8.91
CA GLN A 93 32.01 -9.78 -9.32
C GLN A 93 32.83 -8.67 -8.67
N ASP A 94 32.27 -7.46 -8.55
CA ASP A 94 32.94 -6.33 -7.89
C ASP A 94 33.18 -6.63 -6.41
N LEU A 95 32.15 -7.15 -5.73
CA LEU A 95 32.26 -7.54 -4.32
C LEU A 95 33.18 -8.75 -4.13
N ALA A 96 33.15 -9.71 -5.06
CA ALA A 96 34.08 -10.84 -5.04
C ALA A 96 35.54 -10.39 -5.12
N ALA A 97 35.83 -9.44 -6.03
CA ALA A 97 37.15 -8.85 -6.19
C ALA A 97 37.58 -8.05 -4.95
N GLU A 98 36.70 -7.20 -4.41
CA GLU A 98 36.98 -6.37 -3.22
C GLU A 98 37.29 -7.23 -1.99
N TYR A 99 36.49 -8.27 -1.75
CA TYR A 99 36.64 -9.13 -0.59
C TYR A 99 37.58 -10.34 -0.80
N GLY A 100 38.20 -10.47 -1.98
CA GLY A 100 39.11 -11.58 -2.31
C GLY A 100 38.46 -12.97 -2.23
N VAL A 101 37.17 -13.08 -2.56
CA VAL A 101 36.40 -14.34 -2.53
C VAL A 101 35.75 -14.63 -3.88
N SER A 102 35.20 -15.83 -4.08
CA SER A 102 34.44 -16.13 -5.30
C SER A 102 33.08 -15.41 -5.31
N ALA A 103 32.55 -15.14 -6.51
CA ALA A 103 31.21 -14.58 -6.68
C ALA A 103 30.12 -15.47 -6.07
N GLU A 104 30.29 -16.81 -6.14
CA GLU A 104 29.37 -17.76 -5.49
C GLU A 104 29.43 -17.63 -3.96
N ARG A 105 30.59 -17.34 -3.38
CA ARG A 105 30.69 -17.10 -1.93
C ARG A 105 29.92 -15.84 -1.51
N VAL A 106 30.00 -14.76 -2.29
CA VAL A 106 29.21 -13.53 -2.05
C VAL A 106 27.71 -13.83 -2.14
N ARG A 107 27.29 -14.60 -3.14
CA ARG A 107 25.89 -15.04 -3.31
C ARG A 107 25.38 -15.86 -2.12
N GLN A 108 26.20 -16.75 -1.56
CA GLN A 108 25.84 -17.49 -0.36
C GLN A 108 25.66 -16.58 0.86
N ILE A 109 26.53 -15.60 1.03
CA ILE A 109 26.44 -14.62 2.13
C ILE A 109 25.14 -13.81 1.99
N GLU A 110 24.85 -13.30 0.80
CA GLU A 110 23.59 -12.60 0.49
C GLU A 110 22.36 -13.46 0.80
N ALA A 111 22.31 -14.70 0.31
CA ALA A 111 21.16 -15.58 0.54
C ALA A 111 20.92 -15.85 2.03
N ASN A 112 21.99 -16.04 2.81
CA ASN A 112 21.90 -16.22 4.25
C ASN A 112 21.44 -14.94 4.96
N ALA A 113 21.94 -13.78 4.53
CA ALA A 113 21.56 -12.49 5.09
C ALA A 113 20.07 -12.15 4.81
N LEU A 114 19.60 -12.38 3.58
CA LEU A 114 18.19 -12.23 3.21
C LEU A 114 17.28 -13.18 3.99
N LYS A 115 17.74 -14.41 4.26
CA LYS A 115 16.99 -15.36 5.08
C LYS A 115 16.84 -14.86 6.52
N LYS A 116 17.91 -14.30 7.10
CA LYS A 116 17.86 -13.69 8.44
C LYS A 116 16.93 -12.48 8.48
N LEU A 117 17.02 -11.59 7.50
CA LEU A 117 16.12 -10.43 7.39
C LEU A 117 14.65 -10.85 7.27
N ARG A 118 14.36 -11.85 6.44
CA ARG A 118 12.99 -12.36 6.31
C ARG A 118 12.46 -12.93 7.63
N ASN A 119 13.30 -13.61 8.40
CA ASN A 119 12.90 -14.11 9.71
C ASN A 119 12.65 -12.99 10.72
N ALA A 120 13.41 -11.89 10.66
CA ALA A 120 13.19 -10.71 11.52
C ALA A 120 11.89 -9.99 11.17
N LEU A 121 11.52 -9.92 9.88
CA LEU A 121 10.28 -9.30 9.42
C LEU A 121 9.02 -10.14 9.66
N LEU A 122 9.18 -11.45 9.89
CA LEU A 122 8.08 -12.38 10.19
C LEU A 122 7.94 -12.68 11.69
N ALA A 123 8.89 -12.22 12.51
CA ALA A 123 8.87 -12.34 13.96
C ALA A 123 8.00 -11.25 14.57
#